data_AF-A0A849MHJ2-F1
#
_entry.id   AF-A0A849MHJ2-F1
#
_cell.length_a   1.000
_cell.length_b   1.000
_cell.length_c   1.000
_cell.angle_alpha   90.00
_cell.angle_beta   90.00
_cell.angle_gamma   90.00
#
_symmetry.space_group_name_H-M   'P 1'
#
loop_
_entity.id
_entity.type
_entity.pdbx_description
1 polymer ?
#
loop_
_entity_poly.entity_id
_entity_poly.type
_entity_poly.pdbx_seq_one_letter_code
_entity_poly.pdbx_strand_id
1 'polypeptide(L)'
;MSKIKNTGNIKLLSSLILGVVLSLPAMADDTNAANERLTRQERIDRADVDGDGRLSRDEREDIRDRREDRVDRREDVRDRREDIADRRENIRDRREDIWDANHNYAPGTPEARRDRIEDIRDKREDIADRREDVRDRKEDVRDRREDLRDRREDVRDRNVQRHHRKERIAGTR
;
A
#
# COMPACT_ATOMS: atom_id res chain seq x y z
N MET A 1 68.34 8.70 12.72
CA MET A 1 68.91 9.36 13.92
C MET A 1 68.20 10.71 14.04
N SER A 2 67.52 11.15 15.10
CA SER A 2 67.65 10.98 16.55
C SER A 2 66.31 11.33 17.24
N LYS A 3 66.09 10.81 18.45
CA LYS A 3 64.92 10.98 19.34
C LYS A 3 64.98 12.32 20.10
N ILE A 4 63.86 13.01 20.32
CA ILE A 4 63.67 13.97 21.44
C ILE A 4 62.19 13.89 21.87
N LYS A 5 61.85 13.03 22.84
CA LYS A 5 61.65 13.26 24.29
C LYS A 5 60.30 13.89 24.66
N ASN A 6 59.51 12.99 25.25
CA ASN A 6 58.21 13.15 25.87
C ASN A 6 58.40 13.67 27.31
N THR A 7 57.69 14.72 27.71
CA THR A 7 57.59 15.15 29.12
C THR A 7 56.22 15.78 29.36
N GLY A 8 55.42 15.13 30.21
CA GLY A 8 54.13 15.69 30.63
C GLY A 8 53.29 14.75 31.49
N ASN A 9 53.91 14.01 32.42
CA ASN A 9 53.17 13.27 33.44
C ASN A 9 52.56 14.26 34.44
N ILE A 10 51.28 14.58 34.27
CA ILE A 10 50.45 15.19 35.30
C ILE A 10 50.11 14.08 36.30
N LYS A 11 50.89 14.03 37.38
CA LYS A 11 50.47 13.39 38.62
C LYS A 11 49.38 14.26 39.27
N LEU A 12 48.45 13.59 39.94
CA LEU A 12 47.80 13.93 41.23
C LEU A 12 46.27 13.87 41.19
N LEU A 13 45.78 12.72 41.67
CA LEU A 13 44.85 12.61 42.79
C LEU A 13 43.57 13.46 42.78
N SER A 14 42.43 12.81 42.48
CA SER A 14 41.19 13.03 43.24
C SER A 14 40.32 11.77 43.23
N SER A 15 40.74 10.79 44.02
CA SER A 15 39.84 9.74 44.48
C SER A 15 38.67 10.35 45.27
N LEU A 16 37.52 9.66 45.21
CA LEU A 16 36.46 9.62 46.22
C LEU A 16 35.17 10.41 45.90
N ILE A 17 34.32 9.85 45.03
CA ILE A 17 32.88 9.78 45.30
C ILE A 17 32.43 8.35 45.01
N LEU A 18 32.44 7.53 46.06
CA LEU A 18 31.72 6.27 46.14
C LEU A 18 30.28 6.63 46.50
N GLY A 19 29.31 6.37 45.62
CA GLY A 19 27.90 6.67 45.93
C GLY A 19 26.93 6.39 44.79
N VAL A 20 26.45 5.14 44.74
CA VAL A 20 25.06 4.74 44.40
C VAL A 20 24.38 5.48 43.24
N VAL A 21 24.31 4.84 42.05
CA VAL A 21 23.09 4.70 41.22
C VAL A 21 23.34 3.46 40.32
N LEU A 22 23.06 2.24 40.80
CA LEU A 22 21.87 1.48 40.42
C LEU A 22 21.49 1.58 38.93
N SER A 23 21.82 0.52 38.19
CA SER A 23 20.98 -0.11 37.15
C SER A 23 20.30 0.78 36.10
N LEU A 24 20.67 0.60 34.82
CA LEU A 24 19.73 0.60 33.68
C LEU A 24 20.45 0.06 32.42
N PRO A 25 19.97 -1.08 31.89
CA PRO A 25 19.50 -1.06 30.51
C PRO A 25 18.11 -1.68 30.49
N ALA A 26 17.08 -0.86 30.69
CA ALA A 26 15.70 -1.31 30.62
C ALA A 26 14.79 -0.18 30.12
N MET A 27 15.18 0.54 29.05
CA MET A 27 14.35 1.61 28.49
C MET A 27 14.33 1.61 26.95
N ALA A 28 14.82 0.54 26.30
CA ALA A 28 14.77 0.43 24.84
C ALA A 28 13.41 -0.15 24.36
N ASP A 29 12.76 -0.99 25.15
CA ASP A 29 11.49 -1.62 24.76
C ASP A 29 10.26 -0.73 25.03
N ASP A 30 10.31 0.11 26.07
CA ASP A 30 9.21 1.03 26.42
C ASP A 30 9.06 2.19 25.43
N THR A 31 10.16 2.61 24.79
CA THR A 31 10.12 3.73 23.83
C THR A 31 9.46 3.36 22.50
N ASN A 32 9.65 2.12 22.03
CA ASN A 32 8.96 1.62 20.83
C ASN A 32 7.48 1.37 21.10
N ALA A 33 7.12 0.78 22.24
CA ALA A 33 5.72 0.59 22.61
C ALA A 33 4.99 1.93 22.84
N ALA A 34 5.66 2.93 23.40
CA ALA A 34 5.13 4.29 23.53
C ALA A 34 4.95 4.97 22.17
N ASN A 35 5.91 4.85 21.25
CA ASN A 35 5.80 5.38 19.88
C ASN A 35 4.68 4.71 19.07
N GLU A 36 4.50 3.39 19.18
CA GLU A 36 3.38 2.70 18.52
C GLU A 36 2.02 3.09 19.12
N ARG A 37 1.96 3.39 20.41
CA ARG A 37 0.74 3.90 21.08
C ARG A 37 0.43 5.34 20.67
N LEU A 38 1.45 6.22 20.62
CA LEU A 38 1.32 7.59 20.15
C LEU A 38 0.83 7.63 18.70
N THR A 39 1.44 6.85 17.80
CA THR A 39 1.01 6.77 16.39
C THR A 39 -0.38 6.16 16.22
N ARG A 40 -0.79 5.22 17.08
CA ARG A 40 -2.15 4.68 17.07
C ARG A 40 -3.17 5.70 17.58
N GLN A 41 -2.84 6.44 18.63
CA GLN A 41 -3.71 7.45 19.21
C GLN A 41 -3.89 8.62 18.25
N GLU A 42 -2.80 9.15 17.67
CA GLU A 42 -2.86 10.20 16.65
C GLU A 42 -3.69 9.80 15.42
N ARG A 43 -3.68 8.52 15.05
CA ARG A 43 -4.51 7.99 13.96
C ARG A 43 -5.99 7.93 14.32
N ILE A 44 -6.30 7.65 15.58
CA ILE A 44 -7.66 7.69 16.11
C ILE A 44 -8.11 9.15 16.16
N ASP A 45 -7.33 10.04 16.76
CA ASP A 45 -7.65 11.46 16.91
C ASP A 45 -7.81 12.19 15.56
N ARG A 46 -7.12 11.73 14.49
CA ARG A 46 -7.31 12.26 13.13
C ARG A 46 -8.62 11.80 12.49
N ALA A 47 -9.11 10.63 12.87
CA ALA A 47 -10.29 10.01 12.27
C ALA A 47 -11.55 10.16 13.12
N ASP A 48 -11.39 10.49 14.39
CA ASP A 48 -12.42 10.90 15.34
C ASP A 48 -12.78 12.38 15.06
N VAL A 49 -13.86 12.56 14.32
CA VAL A 49 -14.38 13.85 13.87
C VAL A 49 -15.27 14.47 14.95
N ASP A 50 -15.95 13.65 15.76
CA ASP A 50 -16.85 14.12 16.82
C ASP A 50 -16.16 14.41 18.17
N GLY A 51 -14.94 13.89 18.35
CA GLY A 51 -14.07 14.16 19.48
C GLY A 51 -14.43 13.38 20.75
N ASP A 52 -15.17 12.27 20.64
CA ASP A 52 -15.59 11.47 21.79
C ASP A 52 -14.48 10.52 22.32
N GLY A 53 -13.33 10.48 21.62
CA GLY A 53 -12.17 9.65 21.93
C GLY A 53 -12.28 8.22 21.41
N ARG A 54 -13.28 7.90 20.57
CA ARG A 54 -13.54 6.59 20.00
C ARG A 54 -13.98 6.74 18.55
N LEU A 55 -13.52 5.81 17.72
CA LEU A 55 -14.06 5.74 16.36
C LEU A 55 -15.46 5.11 16.38
N SER A 56 -16.44 5.94 16.03
CA SER A 56 -17.81 5.55 15.69
C SER A 56 -17.83 4.57 14.50
N ARG A 57 -19.02 4.08 14.16
CA ARG A 57 -19.15 3.16 13.02
C ARG A 57 -18.88 3.87 11.71
N ASP A 58 -19.50 5.03 11.54
CA ASP A 58 -19.45 5.84 10.33
C ASP A 58 -18.02 6.34 10.07
N GLU A 59 -17.29 6.75 11.11
CA GLU A 59 -15.88 7.16 10.95
C GLU A 59 -14.97 6.00 10.53
N ARG A 60 -15.27 4.77 10.98
CA ARG A 60 -14.51 3.59 10.54
C ARG A 60 -14.79 3.23 9.08
N GLU A 61 -16.00 3.51 8.62
CA GLU A 61 -16.44 3.34 7.23
C GLU A 61 -15.76 4.38 6.35
N ASP A 62 -15.82 5.67 6.71
CA ASP A 62 -15.11 6.77 6.05
C ASP A 62 -13.59 6.54 5.91
N ILE A 63 -12.96 5.85 6.87
CA ILE A 63 -11.55 5.45 6.79
C ILE A 63 -11.34 4.34 5.76
N ARG A 64 -12.26 3.39 5.66
CA ARG A 64 -12.20 2.28 4.69
C ARG A 64 -12.43 2.80 3.28
N ASP A 65 -13.45 3.62 3.07
CA ASP A 65 -13.77 4.21 1.76
C ASP A 65 -12.58 5.01 1.24
N ARG A 66 -12.00 5.89 2.08
CA ARG A 66 -10.78 6.64 1.71
C ARG A 66 -9.57 5.76 1.44
N ARG A 67 -9.53 4.55 2.00
CA ARG A 67 -8.47 3.58 1.72
C ARG A 67 -8.71 2.88 0.39
N GLU A 68 -9.96 2.55 0.07
CA GLU A 68 -10.40 1.98 -1.21
C GLU A 68 -10.18 2.97 -2.34
N ASP A 69 -10.63 4.23 -2.23
CA ASP A 69 -10.34 5.32 -3.19
C ASP A 69 -8.84 5.45 -3.54
N ARG A 70 -7.97 5.19 -2.57
CA ARG A 70 -6.51 5.24 -2.76
C ARG A 70 -5.96 4.01 -3.47
N VAL A 71 -6.60 2.85 -3.31
CA VAL A 71 -6.27 1.62 -4.02
C VAL A 71 -6.73 1.78 -5.47
N ASP A 72 -7.98 2.18 -5.71
CA ASP A 72 -8.54 2.36 -7.05
C ASP A 72 -7.73 3.34 -7.88
N ARG A 73 -7.35 4.49 -7.29
CA ARG A 73 -6.48 5.45 -7.97
C ARG A 73 -5.09 4.88 -8.32
N ARG A 74 -4.58 3.92 -7.55
CA ARG A 74 -3.32 3.24 -7.86
C ARG A 74 -3.51 2.22 -8.98
N GLU A 75 -4.66 1.53 -9.02
CA GLU A 75 -5.12 0.70 -10.13
C GLU A 75 -5.11 1.52 -11.42
N ASP A 76 -5.87 2.63 -11.47
CA ASP A 76 -5.99 3.52 -12.65
C ASP A 76 -4.64 3.96 -13.24
N VAL A 77 -3.68 4.26 -12.35
CA VAL A 77 -2.34 4.70 -12.73
C VAL A 77 -1.52 3.53 -13.29
N ARG A 78 -1.75 2.32 -12.80
CA ARG A 78 -1.11 1.10 -13.27
C ARG A 78 -1.65 0.70 -14.63
N ASP A 79 -2.97 0.68 -14.81
CA ASP A 79 -3.62 0.33 -16.09
C ASP A 79 -3.15 1.27 -17.20
N ARG A 80 -3.12 2.58 -16.90
CA ARG A 80 -2.60 3.58 -17.86
C ARG A 80 -1.13 3.36 -18.21
N ARG A 81 -0.32 2.79 -17.31
CA ARG A 81 1.08 2.46 -17.62
C ARG A 81 1.19 1.23 -18.50
N GLU A 82 0.33 0.25 -18.29
CA GLU A 82 0.21 -0.94 -19.14
C GLU A 82 -0.26 -0.54 -20.55
N ASP A 83 -1.32 0.25 -20.70
CA ASP A 83 -1.77 0.81 -22.00
C ASP A 83 -0.63 1.49 -22.80
N ILE A 84 0.25 2.22 -22.10
CA ILE A 84 1.40 2.89 -22.71
C ILE A 84 2.48 1.89 -23.12
N ALA A 85 2.70 0.83 -22.33
CA ALA A 85 3.63 -0.24 -22.65
C ALA A 85 3.15 -1.02 -23.88
N ASP A 86 1.89 -1.44 -23.92
CA ASP A 86 1.28 -2.17 -25.03
C ASP A 86 1.36 -1.37 -26.32
N ARG A 87 1.07 -0.06 -26.26
CA ARG A 87 1.20 0.82 -27.42
C ARG A 87 2.65 0.91 -27.91
N ARG A 88 3.63 0.89 -27.01
CA ARG A 88 5.06 0.90 -27.39
C ARG A 88 5.48 -0.42 -28.01
N GLU A 89 4.98 -1.53 -27.51
CA GLU A 89 5.18 -2.86 -28.09
C GLU A 89 4.60 -2.92 -29.51
N ASN A 90 3.33 -2.56 -29.69
CA ASN A 90 2.70 -2.51 -31.02
C ASN A 90 3.48 -1.67 -32.06
N ILE A 91 4.13 -0.58 -31.61
CA ILE A 91 4.99 0.25 -32.49
C ILE A 91 6.28 -0.48 -32.85
N ARG A 92 6.84 -1.24 -31.91
CA ARG A 92 8.05 -2.05 -32.10
C ARG A 92 7.77 -3.21 -33.04
N ASP A 93 6.70 -3.96 -32.84
CA ASP A 93 6.37 -5.13 -33.66
C ASP A 93 6.11 -4.70 -35.10
N ARG A 94 5.39 -3.57 -35.29
CA ARG A 94 5.21 -2.99 -36.63
C ARG A 94 6.53 -2.58 -37.29
N ARG A 95 7.55 -2.20 -36.51
CA ARG A 95 8.89 -1.92 -37.06
C ARG A 95 9.63 -3.20 -37.41
N GLU A 96 9.49 -4.25 -36.61
CA GLU A 96 10.01 -5.60 -36.87
C GLU A 96 9.42 -6.14 -38.18
N ASP A 97 8.09 -6.12 -38.33
CA ASP A 97 7.37 -6.55 -39.53
C ASP A 97 7.88 -5.87 -40.81
N ILE A 98 8.11 -4.55 -40.76
CA ILE A 98 8.64 -3.78 -41.90
C ILE A 98 10.08 -4.17 -42.23
N TRP A 99 10.86 -4.50 -41.21
CA TRP A 99 12.26 -4.91 -41.35
C TRP A 99 12.37 -6.34 -41.90
N ASP A 100 11.55 -7.27 -41.39
CA ASP A 100 11.44 -8.67 -41.85
C ASP A 100 10.84 -8.78 -43.25
N ALA A 101 9.83 -7.98 -43.59
CA ALA A 101 9.29 -7.93 -44.94
C ALA A 101 10.35 -7.52 -45.98
N ASN A 102 11.38 -6.78 -45.56
CA ASN A 102 12.54 -6.44 -46.39
C ASN A 102 13.68 -7.48 -46.32
N HIS A 103 13.62 -8.45 -45.42
CA HIS A 103 14.67 -9.44 -45.21
C HIS A 103 14.12 -10.87 -44.98
N ASN A 104 14.23 -11.72 -46.00
CA ASN A 104 13.95 -13.15 -45.86
C ASN A 104 15.18 -13.90 -45.35
N TYR A 105 15.25 -14.15 -44.05
CA TYR A 105 16.36 -14.90 -43.44
C TYR A 105 16.18 -16.42 -43.55
N ALA A 106 17.29 -17.12 -43.77
CA ALA A 106 17.32 -18.57 -43.67
C ALA A 106 17.15 -19.02 -42.20
N PRO A 107 16.54 -20.19 -41.94
CA PRO A 107 16.39 -20.70 -40.58
C PRO A 107 17.76 -20.89 -39.90
N GLY A 108 17.85 -20.46 -38.64
CA GLY A 108 19.06 -20.58 -37.81
C GLY A 108 20.03 -19.40 -37.88
N THR A 109 19.73 -18.35 -38.65
CA THR A 109 20.50 -17.09 -38.57
C THR A 109 20.22 -16.36 -37.24
N PRO A 110 21.03 -15.37 -36.86
CA PRO A 110 20.77 -14.54 -35.68
C PRO A 110 19.40 -13.84 -35.70
N GLU A 111 18.90 -13.49 -36.89
CA GLU A 111 17.64 -12.78 -37.11
C GLU A 111 16.45 -13.71 -36.88
N ALA A 112 16.43 -14.90 -37.49
CA ALA A 112 15.41 -15.92 -37.20
C ALA A 112 15.37 -16.37 -35.72
N ARG A 113 16.43 -16.10 -34.94
CA ARG A 113 16.43 -16.29 -33.49
C ARG A 113 15.84 -15.11 -32.73
N ARG A 114 15.99 -13.88 -33.24
CA ARG A 114 15.34 -12.67 -32.69
C ARG A 114 13.83 -12.78 -32.79
N ASP A 115 13.30 -13.15 -33.95
CA ASP A 115 11.85 -13.31 -34.15
C ASP A 115 11.28 -14.30 -33.14
N ARG A 116 11.97 -15.43 -32.93
CA ARG A 116 11.57 -16.43 -31.93
C ARG A 116 11.62 -15.89 -30.49
N ILE A 117 12.53 -14.96 -30.19
CA ILE A 117 12.60 -14.31 -28.88
C ILE A 117 11.47 -13.30 -28.72
N GLU A 118 11.10 -12.56 -29.77
CA GLU A 118 9.93 -11.67 -29.78
C GLU A 118 8.64 -12.47 -29.61
N ASP A 119 8.42 -13.54 -30.37
CA ASP A 119 7.29 -14.49 -30.20
C ASP A 119 7.12 -14.99 -28.74
N ILE A 120 8.24 -15.14 -28.02
CA ILE A 120 8.24 -15.56 -26.61
C ILE A 120 7.93 -14.38 -25.69
N ARG A 121 8.35 -13.16 -26.05
CA ARG A 121 8.02 -11.92 -25.33
C ARG A 121 6.53 -11.64 -25.43
N ASP A 122 5.96 -11.67 -26.64
CA ASP A 122 4.54 -11.40 -26.89
C ASP A 122 3.66 -12.39 -26.13
N LYS A 123 4.02 -13.68 -26.14
CA LYS A 123 3.32 -14.69 -25.33
C LYS A 123 3.42 -14.45 -23.82
N ARG A 124 4.47 -13.78 -23.34
CA ARG A 124 4.57 -13.41 -21.93
C ARG A 124 3.72 -12.18 -21.62
N GLU A 125 3.63 -11.22 -22.55
CA GLU A 125 2.70 -10.08 -22.49
C GLU A 125 1.26 -10.58 -22.38
N ASP A 126 0.82 -11.44 -23.31
CA ASP A 126 -0.50 -12.08 -23.33
C ASP A 126 -0.87 -12.77 -21.99
N ILE A 127 0.12 -13.35 -21.30
CA ILE A 127 -0.07 -14.00 -20.01
C ILE A 127 -0.16 -12.97 -18.88
N ALA A 128 0.57 -11.85 -18.97
CA ALA A 128 0.47 -10.75 -18.04
C ALA A 128 -0.90 -10.08 -18.13
N ASP A 129 -1.38 -9.78 -19.34
CA ASP A 129 -2.68 -9.14 -19.58
C ASP A 129 -3.83 -9.99 -19.04
N ARG A 130 -3.80 -11.31 -19.31
CA ARG A 130 -4.79 -12.22 -18.73
C ARG A 130 -4.76 -12.28 -17.21
N ARG A 131 -3.62 -11.97 -16.58
CA ARG A 131 -3.53 -11.88 -15.10
C ARG A 131 -4.10 -10.56 -14.59
N GLU A 132 -3.95 -9.47 -15.34
CA GLU A 132 -4.66 -8.19 -15.16
C GLU A 132 -6.17 -8.44 -15.12
N ASP A 133 -6.74 -8.97 -16.21
CA ASP A 133 -8.18 -9.22 -16.37
C ASP A 133 -8.77 -10.03 -15.19
N VAL A 134 -7.99 -10.96 -14.65
CA VAL A 134 -8.39 -11.81 -13.52
C VAL A 134 -8.35 -11.05 -12.19
N ARG A 135 -7.44 -10.09 -12.02
CA ARG A 135 -7.42 -9.18 -10.85
C ARG A 135 -8.59 -8.22 -10.92
N ASP A 136 -8.79 -7.55 -12.03
CA ASP A 136 -9.88 -6.56 -12.20
C ASP A 136 -11.23 -7.22 -11.95
N ARG A 137 -11.45 -8.42 -12.52
CA ARG A 137 -12.68 -9.18 -12.26
C ARG A 137 -12.87 -9.55 -10.79
N LYS A 138 -11.79 -9.73 -10.02
CA LYS A 138 -11.90 -10.00 -8.57
C LYS A 138 -12.23 -8.74 -7.79
N GLU A 139 -11.73 -7.58 -8.22
CA GLU A 139 -12.06 -6.28 -7.65
C GLU A 139 -13.54 -5.95 -7.89
N ASP A 140 -14.01 -6.06 -9.14
CA ASP A 140 -15.41 -5.98 -9.55
C ASP A 140 -16.36 -6.81 -8.66
N VAL A 141 -15.92 -8.00 -8.24
CA VAL A 141 -16.69 -8.90 -7.38
C VAL A 141 -16.65 -8.46 -5.92
N ARG A 142 -15.57 -7.84 -5.46
CA ARG A 142 -15.49 -7.23 -4.12
C ARG A 142 -16.37 -6.00 -4.04
N ASP A 143 -16.32 -5.10 -5.01
CA ASP A 143 -17.10 -3.85 -5.00
C ASP A 143 -18.59 -4.16 -5.02
N ARG A 144 -19.02 -5.12 -5.85
CA ARG A 144 -20.41 -5.61 -5.82
C ARG A 144 -20.81 -6.21 -4.47
N ARG A 145 -19.88 -6.76 -3.69
CA ARG A 145 -20.18 -7.27 -2.34
C ARG A 145 -20.26 -6.12 -1.32
N GLU A 146 -19.46 -5.07 -1.48
CA GLU A 146 -19.56 -3.79 -0.77
C GLU A 146 -20.96 -3.20 -0.96
N ASP A 147 -21.35 -2.94 -2.20
CA ASP A 147 -22.65 -2.36 -2.57
C ASP A 147 -23.84 -3.14 -1.98
N LEU A 148 -23.73 -4.47 -1.95
CA LEU A 148 -24.75 -5.34 -1.38
C LEU A 148 -24.79 -5.28 0.15
N ARG A 149 -23.68 -5.02 0.83
CA ARG A 149 -23.65 -4.79 2.27
C ARG A 149 -24.27 -3.44 2.60
N ASP A 150 -23.89 -2.39 1.89
CA ASP A 150 -24.40 -1.03 2.14
C ASP A 150 -25.91 -0.98 1.90
N ARG A 151 -26.38 -1.61 0.82
CA ARG A 151 -27.82 -1.74 0.58
C ARG A 151 -28.55 -2.49 1.70
N ARG A 152 -27.92 -3.50 2.32
CA ARG A 152 -28.54 -4.22 3.46
C ARG A 152 -28.58 -3.35 4.70
N GLU A 153 -27.59 -2.50 4.88
CA GLU A 153 -27.51 -1.52 5.95
C GLU A 153 -28.60 -0.47 5.84
N ASP A 154 -28.73 0.17 4.68
CA ASP A 154 -29.80 1.12 4.37
C ASP A 154 -31.21 0.57 4.65
N VAL A 155 -31.40 -0.73 4.39
CA VAL A 155 -32.66 -1.41 4.66
C VAL A 155 -32.87 -1.60 6.17
N ARG A 156 -31.82 -1.96 6.92
CA ARG A 156 -31.89 -2.07 8.38
C ARG A 156 -32.20 -0.73 9.02
N ASP A 157 -31.53 0.33 8.61
CA ASP A 157 -31.72 1.67 9.17
C ASP A 157 -33.12 2.20 8.89
N ARG A 158 -33.63 2.02 7.66
CA ARG A 158 -35.03 2.32 7.35
C ARG A 158 -36.01 1.52 8.20
N ASN A 159 -35.72 0.26 8.51
CA ASN A 159 -36.57 -0.56 9.37
C ASN A 159 -36.56 -0.06 10.82
N VAL A 160 -35.38 0.31 11.35
CA VAL A 160 -35.22 0.90 12.69
C VAL A 160 -36.00 2.23 12.77
N GLN A 161 -35.84 3.11 11.78
CA GLN A 161 -36.59 4.37 11.71
C GLN A 161 -38.11 4.13 11.65
N ARG A 162 -38.57 3.14 10.86
CA ARG A 162 -39.98 2.74 10.81
C ARG A 162 -40.47 2.23 12.17
N HIS A 163 -39.67 1.45 12.89
CA HIS A 163 -40.03 0.93 14.20
C HIS A 163 -40.19 2.07 15.22
N HIS A 164 -39.19 2.95 15.33
CA HIS A 164 -39.27 4.12 16.21
C HIS A 164 -40.46 5.02 15.88
N ARG A 165 -40.76 5.23 14.59
CA ARG A 165 -41.96 5.98 14.19
C ARG A 165 -43.25 5.31 14.68
N LYS A 166 -43.35 3.98 14.58
CA LYS A 166 -44.52 3.23 15.07
C LYS A 166 -44.66 3.33 16.59
N GLU A 167 -43.57 3.18 17.34
CA GLU A 167 -43.58 3.30 18.81
C GLU A 167 -44.01 4.70 19.26
N ARG A 168 -43.49 5.76 18.61
CA ARG A 168 -43.90 7.14 18.91
C ARG A 168 -45.40 7.36 18.71
N ILE A 169 -45.98 6.77 17.67
CA ILE A 169 -47.43 6.85 17.39
C ILE A 169 -48.23 6.01 18.39
N ALA A 170 -47.71 4.86 18.82
CA ALA A 170 -48.39 3.98 19.78
C ALA A 170 -48.39 4.54 21.21
N GLY A 171 -47.30 5.19 21.64
CA GLY A 171 -47.19 5.82 22.96
C GLY A 171 -47.85 7.20 23.09
N THR A 172 -48.46 7.73 22.01
CA THR A 172 -49.24 8.98 22.02
C THR A 172 -50.76 8.75 22.12
N ARG A 173 -51.20 7.51 22.36
CA ARG A 173 -52.58 7.15 22.73
C ARG A 173 -52.67 6.82 24.21
#